data_AF-A0A3B0Q1Z1-F1
#
_entry.id   AF-A0A3B0Q1Z1-F1
#
_cell.length_a   1.000
_cell.length_b   1.000
_cell.length_c   1.000
_cell.angle_alpha   90.00
_cell.angle_beta   90.00
_cell.angle_gamma   90.00
#
_symmetry.space_group_name_H-M   'P 1'
#
loop_
_entity.id
_entity.type
_entity.pdbx_description
1 polymer ?
#
loop_
_entity_poly.entity_id
_entity_poly.type
_entity_poly.pdbx_seq_one_letter_code
_entity_poly.pdbx_strand_id
1 'polypeptide(L)' 'MKQLKDIIKIAAFDVDGTILPNGHTKFQEKTKEMFKLLKENNITTVVASAREFATIGDFLEQLGHVDYFIGANGSFIW' A
#
# COMPACT_ATOMS: atom_id res chain seq x y z
N MET A 1 -26.77 -4.59 -12.52
CA MET A 1 -25.98 -5.19 -11.43
C MET A 1 -24.77 -4.31 -11.17
N LYS A 2 -24.35 -4.13 -9.91
CA LYS A 2 -23.11 -3.40 -9.60
C LYS A 2 -21.90 -4.21 -10.07
N GLN A 3 -20.89 -3.54 -10.62
CA GLN A 3 -19.61 -4.18 -10.96
C GLN A 3 -18.72 -4.26 -9.72
N LEU A 4 -17.72 -5.15 -9.73
CA LEU A 4 -16.80 -5.32 -8.60
C LEU A 4 -16.13 -4.00 -8.19
N LYS A 5 -15.67 -3.21 -9.17
CA LYS A 5 -15.06 -1.89 -8.94
C LYS A 5 -15.98 -0.92 -8.18
N ASP A 6 -17.29 -1.05 -8.30
CA ASP A 6 -18.26 -0.15 -7.67
C ASP A 6 -18.43 -0.47 -6.16
N ILE A 7 -18.07 -1.69 -5.76
CA ILE A 7 -18.26 -2.19 -4.38
C ILE A 7 -16.97 -2.26 -3.57
N ILE A 8 -15.79 -2.28 -4.19
CA ILE A 8 -14.52 -2.20 -3.47
C ILE A 8 -14.41 -0.81 -2.79
N LYS A 9 -14.01 -0.83 -1.53
CA LYS A 9 -13.82 0.37 -0.69
C LYS A 9 -12.43 0.44 -0.07
N ILE A 10 -11.73 -0.67 0.01
CA ILE A 10 -10.42 -0.79 0.63
C ILE A 10 -9.55 -1.75 -0.18
N ALA A 11 -8.27 -1.42 -0.30
CA ALA A 11 -7.25 -2.27 -0.90
C ALA A 11 -6.04 -2.34 0.03
N ALA A 12 -5.73 -3.54 0.52
CA ALA A 12 -4.60 -3.80 1.40
C ALA A 12 -3.51 -4.58 0.66
N PHE A 13 -2.27 -4.14 0.79
CA PHE A 13 -1.12 -4.70 0.08
C PHE A 13 0.00 -5.05 1.04
N ASP A 14 0.51 -6.29 0.93
CA ASP A 14 1.85 -6.60 1.43
C ASP A 14 2.92 -5.93 0.55
N VAL A 15 4.12 -5.73 1.09
CA VAL A 15 5.23 -5.01 0.44
C VAL A 15 6.19 -5.97 -0.25
N ASP A 16 6.99 -6.71 0.53
CA ASP A 16 8.13 -7.46 0.04
C ASP A 16 7.71 -8.74 -0.69
N GLY A 17 8.16 -8.88 -1.94
CA GLY A 17 7.74 -9.98 -2.81
C GLY A 17 6.33 -9.80 -3.39
N THR A 18 5.64 -8.71 -3.05
CA THR A 18 4.28 -8.41 -3.51
C THR A 18 4.26 -7.17 -4.42
N ILE A 19 4.23 -5.95 -3.86
CA ILE A 19 4.30 -4.71 -4.66
C ILE A 19 5.73 -4.19 -4.84
N LEU A 20 6.67 -4.71 -4.05
CA LEU A 20 8.10 -4.47 -4.15
C LEU A 20 8.83 -5.79 -4.44
N PRO A 21 9.46 -5.95 -5.61
CA PRO A 21 10.26 -7.14 -5.89
C PRO A 21 11.41 -7.30 -4.90
N ASN A 22 11.71 -8.55 -4.51
CA ASN A 22 12.77 -8.86 -3.56
C ASN A 22 14.12 -8.27 -3.98
N GLY A 23 14.82 -7.64 -3.03
CA GLY A 23 16.13 -7.01 -3.28
C GLY A 23 16.08 -5.60 -3.87
N HIS A 24 14.88 -5.05 -4.11
CA HIS A 24 14.72 -3.66 -4.54
C HIS A 24 14.40 -2.74 -3.35
N THR A 25 14.80 -1.48 -3.44
CA THR A 25 14.51 -0.43 -2.46
C THR A 25 13.58 0.65 -3.01
N LYS A 26 13.16 0.53 -4.27
CA LYS A 26 12.33 1.50 -4.96
C LYS A 26 11.13 0.87 -5.64
N PHE A 27 9.96 1.48 -5.47
CA PHE A 27 8.76 1.12 -6.22
C PHE A 27 8.86 1.54 -7.68
N GLN A 28 8.28 0.74 -8.57
CA GLN A 28 8.11 1.11 -9.97
C GLN A 28 7.09 2.26 -10.10
N GLU A 29 7.22 3.08 -11.13
CA GLU A 29 6.28 4.19 -11.37
C GLU A 29 4.83 3.72 -11.49
N LYS A 30 4.59 2.56 -12.12
CA LYS A 30 3.26 1.95 -12.21
C LYS A 30 2.64 1.66 -10.83
N THR A 31 3.44 1.27 -9.84
CA THR A 31 2.96 1.03 -8.47
C THR A 31 2.56 2.35 -7.82
N LYS A 32 3.35 3.41 -8.01
CA LYS A 32 3.03 4.74 -7.48
C LYS A 32 1.76 5.31 -8.13
N GLU A 33 1.62 5.16 -9.45
CA GLU A 33 0.42 5.53 -10.21
C GLU A 33 -0.81 4.77 -9.71
N MET A 34 -0.69 3.48 -9.39
CA MET A 34 -1.77 2.70 -8.81
C MET A 34 -2.28 3.30 -7.50
N PHE A 35 -1.40 3.66 -6.55
CA PHE A 35 -1.82 4.26 -5.28
C PHE A 35 -2.51 5.62 -5.48
N LYS A 36 -2.02 6.43 -6.42
CA LYS A 36 -2.68 7.68 -6.82
C LYS A 36 -4.10 7.42 -7.34
N LEU A 37 -4.28 6.46 -8.26
CA LEU A 37 -5.58 6.12 -8.82
C LEU A 37 -6.56 5.58 -7.77
N LEU A 38 -6.09 4.78 -6.80
CA LEU A 38 -6.93 4.29 -5.71
C LEU A 38 -7.49 5.45 -4.87
N LYS A 39 -6.64 6.43 -4.53
CA LYS A 39 -7.06 7.66 -3.84
C LYS A 39 -8.11 8.44 -4.64
N GLU A 40 -7.86 8.66 -5.94
CA GLU A 40 -8.79 9.39 -6.83
C GLU A 40 -10.15 8.70 -6.95
N ASN A 41 -10.19 7.38 -6.77
CA ASN A 41 -11.42 6.57 -6.81
C ASN A 41 -12.05 6.36 -5.41
N ASN A 42 -11.60 7.08 -4.38
CA ASN A 42 -12.08 6.95 -3.00
C ASN A 42 -11.98 5.51 -2.46
N ILE A 43 -10.91 4.80 -2.82
CA ILE A 43 -10.57 3.49 -2.27
C ILE A 43 -9.50 3.71 -1.20
N THR A 44 -9.80 3.32 0.03
CA THR A 44 -8.84 3.37 1.15
C THR A 44 -7.66 2.46 0.86
N THR A 45 -6.45 3.00 0.93
CA THR A 45 -5.21 2.23 0.71
C THR A 45 -4.57 1.84 2.04
N VAL A 46 -4.26 0.56 2.18
CA VAL A 46 -3.58 0.01 3.36
C VAL A 46 -2.30 -0.70 2.93
N VAL A 47 -1.19 -0.38 3.57
CA VAL A 47 0.02 -1.19 3.50
C VAL A 47 0.01 -2.14 4.70
N ALA A 48 0.17 -3.45 4.49
CA ALA A 48 0.12 -4.46 5.54
C ALA A 48 1.33 -5.39 5.44
N SER A 49 2.34 -5.18 6.27
CA SER A 49 3.66 -5.80 6.09
C SER A 49 4.31 -6.27 7.41
N ALA A 50 5.28 -7.17 7.28
CA ALA A 50 6.18 -7.57 8.35
C ALA A 50 7.09 -6.43 8.83
N ARG A 51 7.31 -5.42 8.00
CA ARG A 51 8.16 -4.27 8.31
C ARG A 51 7.66 -3.51 9.54
N GLU A 52 8.60 -3.04 10.34
CA GLU A 52 8.36 -2.16 11.48
C GLU A 52 8.36 -0.67 11.09
N PHE A 53 7.89 0.17 12.01
CA PHE A 53 7.77 1.61 11.77
C PHE A 53 9.12 2.27 11.43
N ALA A 54 10.22 1.76 11.96
CA ALA A 54 11.56 2.30 11.74
C ALA A 54 12.05 2.17 10.29
N THR A 55 11.55 1.21 9.51
CA THR A 55 12.07 0.88 8.17
C THR A 55 11.06 1.11 7.04
N ILE A 56 9.80 1.44 7.36
CA ILE A 56 8.75 1.62 6.36
C ILE A 56 8.67 3.06 5.81
N GLY A 57 9.18 4.07 6.53
CA GLY A 57 8.98 5.50 6.22
C GLY A 57 9.29 5.85 4.76
N ASP A 58 10.50 5.55 4.30
CA ASP A 58 10.95 5.79 2.92
C ASP A 58 10.05 5.12 1.87
N PHE A 59 9.41 3.99 2.20
CA PHE A 59 8.51 3.29 1.29
C PHE A 59 7.15 3.98 1.21
N LEU A 60 6.59 4.40 2.35
CA LEU A 60 5.32 5.13 2.39
C LEU A 60 5.43 6.46 1.64
N GLU A 61 6.54 7.18 1.82
CA GLU A 61 6.81 8.43 1.10
C GLU A 61 6.88 8.22 -0.42
N GLN A 62 7.51 7.14 -0.87
CA GLN A 62 7.58 6.82 -2.30
C GLN A 62 6.22 6.53 -2.94
N LEU A 63 5.28 5.94 -2.20
CA LEU A 63 3.92 5.67 -2.68
C LEU A 63 3.06 6.94 -2.73
N GLY A 64 3.49 8.01 -2.05
CA GLY A 64 2.87 9.33 -2.03
C GLY A 64 1.58 9.40 -1.21
N HIS A 65 0.73 8.37 -1.22
CA HIS A 65 -0.48 8.30 -0.40
C HIS A 65 -0.77 6.88 0.09
N VAL A 66 -0.84 6.72 1.41
CA VAL A 66 -1.29 5.51 2.11
C VAL A 66 -2.18 5.97 3.27
N ASP A 67 -3.40 5.45 3.38
CA ASP A 67 -4.32 5.86 4.44
C ASP A 67 -3.99 5.20 5.78
N TYR A 68 -3.57 3.92 5.75
CA TYR A 68 -3.19 3.17 6.95
C TYR A 68 -2.00 2.25 6.70
N PHE A 69 -1.23 2.00 7.76
CA PHE A 69 -0.17 1.01 7.77
C PHE A 69 -0.39 0.00 8.91
N ILE A 70 -0.45 -1.28 8.54
CA ILE A 70 -0.46 -2.41 9.45
C ILE A 70 0.97 -2.97 9.48
N GLY A 71 1.71 -2.73 10.55
CA GLY A 71 3.13 -3.07 10.64
C GLY A 71 3.43 -4.22 11.60
N ALA A 72 4.68 -4.68 11.56
CA ALA A 72 5.19 -5.80 12.37
C ALA A 72 4.25 -7.01 12.35
N ASN A 73 3.82 -7.43 11.15
CA ASN A 73 2.88 -8.54 10.94
C ASN A 73 1.55 -8.38 11.68
N GLY A 74 1.04 -7.14 11.77
CA GLY A 74 -0.24 -6.87 12.43
C GLY A 74 -0.13 -6.53 13.91
N SER A 75 1.08 -6.36 14.44
CA SER A 75 1.28 -6.02 15.86
C SER A 75 0.92 -4.55 16.17
N PHE A 76 0.87 -3.67 15.16
CA PHE A 76 0.42 -2.29 15.32
C PHE A 76 -0.25 -1.75 14.05
N ILE A 77 -0.99 -0.65 14.22
CA ILE A 77 -1.64 0.11 13.14
C ILE A 77 -1.28 1.58 13.30
N TRP A 78 -0.93 2.24 12.19
CA TRP A 78 -0.71 3.68 12.06
C TRP A 78 -1.67 4.25 11.02
#